data_AF-A0A2S7J0W4-F1
#
_entry.id   AF-A0A2S7J0W4-F1
#
_cell.length_a   1.000
_cell.length_b   1.000
_cell.length_c   1.000
_cell.angle_alpha   90.00
_cell.angle_beta   90.00
_cell.angle_gamma   90.00
#
_symmetry.space_group_name_H-M   'P 1'
#
loop_
_entity.id
_entity.type
_entity.pdbx_description
1 polymer ?
#
loop_
_entity_poly.entity_id
_entity_poly.type
_entity_poly.pdbx_seq_one_letter_code
_entity_poly.pdbx_strand_id
1 'polypeptide(L)'
;MSPASSSNKPETPPLTADRVIVRLDQLINAQVNAIMQHPDFIAAECRWRGVLLLVHALPKGNQVRLKLLQADWLEISQDCNRCEFDHTWLFELIYNQEFAMPGGEPFGLLIGDYMLGPDLSGPDGTENILTVLAAIAAAAFCPFVAGAAPCALGLSGYGDLNRLPDLISRITRLEFTRWNKLRQHEDSRFLGLVAPGILLRSPYRASLRQDSFHFEEYVAPDGSTLRFGNGCFAFAINVMRNFIRHGWFSELCGITENTMEGGYIGENILPPYIGPDDLDRILCQPPVEVRLTTDQQQQFCAAGIIPVATSYLMSGLVFNVSQSLYLPPDLRAHDNAALSGMLQYVLCVSRFAHCLKAIMRDEIGSHTSVDKLQDRLQNWLLTYTLAGHNRDAALRIRYPLRASRVSVREIAGRPGLYSCMLELQPHLHLDKLHATFRLLIDETLPATARVAEGYSA
;
A
#
# COMPACT_ATOMS: atom_id res chain seq x y z
N MET A 1 -49.08 76.01 14.92
CA MET A 1 -48.04 75.13 15.47
C MET A 1 -48.58 73.71 15.47
N SER A 2 -48.05 72.88 14.57
CA SER A 2 -48.16 71.40 14.58
C SER A 2 -47.60 70.84 15.92
N PRO A 3 -47.82 69.57 16.31
CA PRO A 3 -48.08 68.44 15.41
C PRO A 3 -49.09 67.36 15.84
N ALA A 4 -49.56 66.66 14.80
CA ALA A 4 -50.19 65.36 14.86
C ALA A 4 -49.18 64.30 15.32
N SER A 5 -49.61 63.46 16.27
CA SER A 5 -48.88 62.28 16.73
C SER A 5 -49.04 61.14 15.71
N SER A 6 -48.08 61.00 14.80
CA SER A 6 -47.91 59.78 14.01
C SER A 6 -47.33 58.67 14.90
N SER A 7 -48.11 57.62 15.13
CA SER A 7 -47.63 56.38 15.73
C SER A 7 -46.74 55.65 14.74
N ASN A 8 -45.43 55.92 14.77
CA ASN A 8 -44.44 55.10 14.07
C ASN A 8 -44.31 53.75 14.79
N LYS A 9 -45.01 52.73 14.31
CA LYS A 9 -44.56 51.34 14.50
C LYS A 9 -43.26 51.18 13.70
N PRO A 10 -42.21 50.53 14.23
CA PRO A 10 -41.06 50.16 13.42
C PRO A 10 -41.51 49.08 12.44
N GLU A 11 -41.84 49.45 11.21
CA GLU A 11 -41.97 48.51 10.11
C GLU A 11 -40.59 47.92 9.85
N THR A 12 -40.37 46.67 10.25
CA THR A 12 -39.22 45.90 9.80
C THR A 12 -39.30 45.82 8.29
N PRO A 13 -38.28 46.27 7.53
CA PRO A 13 -38.34 46.22 6.08
C PRO A 13 -38.58 44.77 5.63
N PRO A 14 -39.43 44.51 4.62
CA PRO A 14 -39.65 43.16 4.14
C PRO A 14 -38.29 42.58 3.76
N LEU A 15 -37.93 41.44 4.37
CA LEU A 15 -36.76 40.69 3.94
C LEU A 15 -36.96 40.38 2.46
N THR A 16 -36.14 40.99 1.61
CA THR A 16 -36.09 40.67 0.17
C THR A 16 -35.98 39.14 0.05
N ALA A 17 -36.72 38.52 -0.89
CA ALA A 17 -36.75 37.07 -1.04
C ALA A 17 -35.33 36.45 -1.03
N ASP A 18 -34.36 37.15 -1.62
CA ASP A 18 -32.94 36.81 -1.63
C ASP A 18 -32.34 36.64 -0.23
N ARG A 19 -32.69 37.49 0.74
CA ARG A 19 -32.21 37.37 2.13
C ARG A 19 -32.76 36.13 2.82
N VAL A 20 -34.00 35.75 2.51
CA VAL A 20 -34.61 34.52 3.05
C VAL A 20 -33.93 33.29 2.45
N ILE A 21 -33.65 33.32 1.14
CA ILE A 21 -32.92 32.24 0.44
C ILE A 21 -31.52 32.07 1.04
N VAL A 22 -30.75 33.15 1.18
CA VAL A 22 -29.41 33.09 1.81
C VAL A 22 -29.49 32.52 3.23
N ARG A 23 -30.52 32.90 4.00
CA ARG A 23 -30.69 32.35 5.35
C ARG A 23 -31.06 30.87 5.35
N LEU A 24 -31.90 30.43 4.42
CA LEU A 24 -32.23 29.02 4.25
C LEU A 24 -30.99 28.22 3.83
N ASP A 25 -30.20 28.71 2.88
CA ASP A 25 -28.97 28.06 2.45
C ASP A 25 -27.98 27.91 3.60
N GLN A 26 -27.83 28.93 4.45
CA GLN A 26 -27.00 28.83 5.66
C GLN A 26 -27.49 27.73 6.62
N LEU A 27 -28.80 27.61 6.84
CA LEU A 27 -29.38 26.60 7.73
C LEU A 27 -29.22 25.20 7.14
N ILE A 28 -29.46 25.03 5.84
CA ILE A 28 -29.28 23.74 5.15
C ILE A 28 -27.79 23.37 5.13
N ASN A 29 -26.89 24.31 4.83
CA ASN A 29 -25.44 24.08 4.88
C ASN A 29 -24.97 23.62 6.25
N ALA A 30 -25.42 24.28 7.32
CA ALA A 30 -25.08 23.88 8.68
C ALA A 30 -25.58 22.45 8.99
N GLN A 31 -26.81 22.13 8.60
CA GLN A 31 -27.39 20.81 8.84
C GLN A 31 -26.69 19.71 8.03
N VAL A 32 -26.42 19.95 6.74
CA VAL A 32 -25.73 18.98 5.88
C VAL A 32 -24.29 18.77 6.36
N ASN A 33 -23.59 19.83 6.75
CA ASN A 33 -22.26 19.72 7.36
C ASN A 33 -22.31 18.87 8.64
N ALA A 34 -23.29 19.09 9.53
CA ALA A 34 -23.42 18.30 10.74
C ALA A 34 -23.67 16.80 10.46
N ILE A 35 -24.49 16.48 9.45
CA ILE A 35 -24.73 15.09 9.01
C ILE A 35 -23.45 14.49 8.43
N MET A 36 -22.79 15.20 7.53
CA MET A 36 -21.58 14.72 6.86
C MET A 36 -20.41 14.56 7.82
N GLN A 37 -20.32 15.39 8.86
CA GLN A 37 -19.24 15.33 9.87
C GLN A 37 -19.48 14.26 10.95
N HIS A 38 -20.63 13.58 10.94
CA HIS A 38 -20.87 12.49 11.86
C HIS A 38 -19.81 11.38 11.65
N PRO A 39 -19.16 10.87 12.72
CA PRO A 39 -18.06 9.92 12.61
C PRO A 39 -18.43 8.66 11.82
N ASP A 40 -19.65 8.13 12.02
CA ASP A 40 -20.13 6.96 11.27
C ASP A 40 -20.27 7.24 9.77
N PHE A 41 -20.68 8.47 9.41
CA PHE A 41 -20.80 8.88 8.02
C PHE A 41 -19.42 9.07 7.38
N ILE A 42 -18.48 9.71 8.09
CA ILE A 42 -17.08 9.83 7.64
C ILE A 42 -16.49 8.44 7.40
N ALA A 43 -16.64 7.53 8.36
CA ALA A 43 -16.13 6.17 8.24
C ALA A 43 -16.73 5.49 7.00
N ALA A 44 -18.07 5.41 6.89
CA ALA A 44 -18.73 4.78 5.76
C ALA A 44 -18.37 5.43 4.41
N GLU A 45 -18.30 6.76 4.34
CA GLU A 45 -17.90 7.48 3.13
C GLU A 45 -16.46 7.14 2.75
N CYS A 46 -15.52 7.13 3.70
CA CYS A 46 -14.13 6.78 3.44
C CYS A 46 -13.98 5.35 2.91
N ARG A 47 -14.66 4.36 3.50
CA ARG A 47 -14.62 2.96 3.04
C ARG A 47 -15.10 2.83 1.59
N TRP A 48 -16.31 3.35 1.31
CA TRP A 48 -16.92 3.24 -0.01
C TRP A 48 -16.20 4.08 -1.08
N ARG A 49 -15.64 5.23 -0.71
CA ARG A 49 -14.78 6.00 -1.61
C ARG A 49 -13.48 5.27 -1.92
N GLY A 50 -12.87 4.62 -0.94
CA GLY A 50 -11.70 3.76 -1.17
C GLY A 50 -11.99 2.65 -2.17
N VAL A 51 -13.12 1.96 -2.02
CA VAL A 51 -13.60 0.96 -3.00
C VAL A 51 -13.87 1.60 -4.36
N LEU A 52 -14.51 2.78 -4.41
CA LEU A 52 -14.77 3.49 -5.65
C LEU A 52 -13.48 3.85 -6.40
N LEU A 53 -12.41 4.23 -5.69
CA LEU A 53 -11.10 4.46 -6.30
C LEU A 53 -10.55 3.20 -6.96
N LEU A 54 -10.68 2.03 -6.31
CA LEU A 54 -10.27 0.76 -6.91
C LEU A 54 -11.08 0.46 -8.17
N VAL A 55 -12.42 0.62 -8.11
CA VAL A 55 -13.31 0.38 -9.24
C VAL A 55 -12.98 1.28 -10.43
N HIS A 56 -12.70 2.56 -10.19
CA HIS A 56 -12.31 3.50 -11.25
C HIS A 56 -10.93 3.19 -11.84
N ALA A 57 -10.02 2.59 -11.07
CA ALA A 57 -8.70 2.17 -11.55
C ALA A 57 -8.74 0.86 -12.36
N LEU A 58 -9.84 0.10 -12.33
CA LEU A 58 -9.95 -1.15 -13.07
C LEU A 58 -9.99 -0.91 -14.59
N PRO A 59 -9.21 -1.69 -15.38
CA PRO A 59 -9.26 -1.60 -16.82
C PRO A 59 -10.56 -2.21 -17.35
N LYS A 60 -10.99 -1.77 -18.53
CA LYS A 60 -12.09 -2.42 -19.28
C LYS A 60 -11.57 -3.73 -19.89
N GLY A 61 -11.43 -4.78 -19.09
CA GLY A 61 -10.96 -6.09 -19.53
C GLY A 61 -10.90 -7.11 -18.39
N ASN A 62 -10.62 -8.38 -18.72
CA ASN A 62 -10.67 -9.49 -17.75
C ASN A 62 -9.34 -9.75 -17.02
N GLN A 63 -8.32 -8.90 -17.18
CA GLN A 63 -6.99 -9.13 -16.60
C GLN A 63 -6.96 -8.96 -15.08
N VAL A 64 -7.76 -8.05 -14.53
CA VAL A 64 -7.84 -7.78 -13.09
C VAL A 64 -9.29 -7.86 -12.66
N ARG A 65 -9.56 -8.61 -11.59
CA ARG A 65 -10.90 -8.74 -11.00
C ARG A 65 -10.86 -8.28 -9.55
N LEU A 66 -11.86 -7.48 -9.18
CA LEU A 66 -12.07 -7.06 -7.81
C LEU A 66 -13.22 -7.88 -7.22
N LYS A 67 -12.93 -8.70 -6.21
CA LYS A 67 -13.94 -9.40 -5.40
C LYS A 67 -14.06 -8.65 -4.06
N LEU A 68 -15.29 -8.33 -3.67
CA LEU A 68 -15.57 -7.64 -2.41
C LEU A 68 -16.12 -8.65 -1.40
N LEU A 69 -15.52 -8.66 -0.21
CA LEU A 69 -15.98 -9.43 0.93
C LEU A 69 -16.29 -8.46 2.07
N GLN A 70 -17.53 -8.46 2.54
CA GLN A 70 -17.88 -7.78 3.79
C GLN A 70 -17.52 -8.70 4.94
N ALA A 71 -16.64 -8.25 5.81
CA ALA A 71 -16.30 -8.93 7.05
C ALA A 71 -16.01 -7.86 8.09
N ASP A 72 -16.57 -7.99 9.29
CA ASP A 72 -16.23 -7.10 10.38
C ASP A 72 -14.95 -7.58 11.08
N TRP A 73 -14.13 -6.66 11.58
CA TRP A 73 -12.89 -7.02 12.27
C TRP A 73 -13.15 -7.94 13.46
N LEU A 74 -14.27 -7.75 14.17
CA LEU A 74 -14.68 -8.59 15.29
C LEU A 74 -14.96 -10.03 14.86
N GLU A 75 -15.60 -10.23 13.70
CA GLU A 75 -15.90 -11.57 13.16
C GLU A 75 -14.62 -12.29 12.76
N ILE A 76 -13.70 -11.59 12.08
CA ILE A 76 -12.38 -12.12 11.73
C ILE A 76 -11.59 -12.49 12.99
N SER A 77 -11.61 -11.62 14.01
CA SER A 77 -10.92 -11.85 15.28
C SER A 77 -11.44 -13.10 15.98
N GLN A 78 -12.76 -13.28 16.01
CA GLN A 78 -13.40 -14.45 16.64
C GLN A 78 -13.08 -15.75 15.89
N ASP A 79 -13.07 -15.72 14.56
CA ASP A 79 -12.74 -16.89 13.73
C ASP A 79 -11.27 -17.32 13.93
N CYS A 80 -10.34 -16.35 13.85
CA CYS A 80 -8.92 -16.60 14.05
C CYS A 80 -8.56 -17.12 15.45
N ASN A 81 -9.33 -16.75 16.49
CA ASN A 81 -9.10 -17.22 17.85
C ASN A 81 -9.72 -18.59 18.14
N ARG A 82 -10.68 -19.04 17.32
CA ARG A 82 -11.44 -20.28 17.56
C ARG A 82 -10.72 -21.53 17.07
N CYS A 83 -10.00 -21.44 15.96
CA CYS A 83 -9.43 -22.58 15.25
C CYS A 83 -7.99 -22.30 14.79
N GLU A 84 -7.27 -23.36 14.43
CA GLU A 84 -6.01 -23.23 13.71
C GLU A 84 -6.25 -22.59 12.33
N PHE A 85 -5.21 -21.95 11.77
CA PHE A 85 -5.34 -21.08 10.60
C PHE A 85 -5.94 -21.79 9.37
N ASP A 86 -5.68 -23.10 9.20
CA ASP A 86 -6.14 -23.95 8.10
C ASP A 86 -7.62 -24.36 8.19
N HIS A 87 -8.24 -24.16 9.35
CA HIS A 87 -9.66 -24.41 9.59
C HIS A 87 -10.50 -23.13 9.67
N THR A 88 -9.88 -21.97 9.49
CA THR A 88 -10.59 -20.68 9.47
C THR A 88 -11.48 -20.56 8.24
N TRP A 89 -12.57 -19.79 8.37
CA TRP A 89 -13.45 -19.47 7.26
C TRP A 89 -12.72 -18.68 6.17
N LEU A 90 -11.81 -17.78 6.55
CA LEU A 90 -10.97 -17.04 5.60
C LEU A 90 -10.05 -17.97 4.79
N PHE A 91 -9.46 -18.99 5.42
CA PHE A 91 -8.64 -19.97 4.70
C PHE A 91 -9.46 -20.79 3.71
N GLU A 92 -10.68 -21.19 4.09
CA GLU A 92 -11.59 -21.88 3.18
C GLU A 92 -11.88 -21.06 1.92
N LEU A 93 -12.19 -19.76 2.09
CA LEU A 93 -12.47 -18.86 0.97
C LEU A 93 -11.25 -18.58 0.08
N ILE A 94 -10.11 -18.30 0.70
CA ILE A 94 -8.92 -17.79 -0.02
C ILE A 94 -8.11 -18.96 -0.60
N TYR A 95 -7.89 -20.01 0.18
CA TYR A 95 -7.05 -21.14 -0.21
C TYR A 95 -7.88 -22.26 -0.84
N ASN A 96 -8.87 -22.81 -0.12
CA ASN A 96 -9.54 -24.05 -0.57
C ASN A 96 -10.42 -23.83 -1.82
N GLN A 97 -11.22 -22.76 -1.84
CA GLN A 97 -12.16 -22.48 -2.93
C GLN A 97 -11.50 -21.93 -4.20
N GLU A 98 -10.29 -21.36 -4.10
CA GLU A 98 -9.66 -20.69 -5.24
C GLU A 98 -8.28 -21.26 -5.56
N PHE A 99 -7.29 -21.11 -4.67
CA PHE A 99 -5.91 -21.55 -4.95
C PHE A 99 -5.78 -23.08 -5.09
N ALA A 100 -6.41 -23.83 -4.19
CA ALA A 100 -6.39 -25.29 -4.18
C ALA A 100 -7.37 -25.90 -5.21
N MET A 101 -8.49 -25.21 -5.49
CA MET A 101 -9.53 -25.68 -6.39
C MET A 101 -9.04 -25.80 -7.85
N PRO A 102 -9.26 -26.95 -8.52
CA PRO A 102 -9.01 -27.09 -9.95
C PRO A 102 -9.83 -26.09 -10.75
N GLY A 103 -9.18 -25.25 -11.56
CA GLY A 103 -9.84 -24.20 -12.33
C GLY A 103 -10.23 -22.95 -11.53
N GLY A 104 -9.88 -22.87 -10.24
CA GLY A 104 -10.04 -21.66 -9.44
C GLY A 104 -9.11 -20.53 -9.86
N GLU A 105 -9.43 -19.31 -9.45
CA GLU A 105 -8.68 -18.10 -9.77
C GLU A 105 -7.98 -17.58 -8.50
N PRO A 106 -6.67 -17.85 -8.31
CA PRO A 106 -5.99 -17.49 -7.08
C PRO A 106 -5.96 -15.97 -6.87
N PHE A 107 -6.16 -15.56 -5.62
CA PHE A 107 -6.07 -14.16 -5.24
C PHE A 107 -4.63 -13.66 -5.31
N GLY A 108 -4.39 -12.54 -5.99
CA GLY A 108 -3.05 -11.93 -6.09
C GLY A 108 -2.67 -11.02 -4.94
N LEU A 109 -3.65 -10.31 -4.36
CA LEU A 109 -3.48 -9.35 -3.27
C LEU A 109 -4.77 -9.30 -2.44
N LEU A 110 -4.65 -9.32 -1.12
CA LEU A 110 -5.76 -9.07 -0.19
C LEU A 110 -5.64 -7.65 0.37
N ILE A 111 -6.75 -6.93 0.39
CA ILE A 111 -6.81 -5.57 0.93
C ILE A 111 -7.76 -5.59 2.12
N GLY A 112 -7.23 -5.27 3.31
CA GLY A 112 -8.03 -5.06 4.50
C GLY A 112 -8.25 -3.58 4.76
N ASP A 113 -9.50 -3.13 4.75
CA ASP A 113 -9.87 -1.76 5.15
C ASP A 113 -9.93 -1.63 6.69
N TYR A 114 -8.80 -1.95 7.32
CA TYR A 114 -8.62 -1.88 8.77
C TYR A 114 -7.41 -1.01 9.08
N MET A 115 -7.51 -0.28 10.20
CA MET A 115 -6.38 0.43 10.79
C MET A 115 -5.80 -0.43 11.91
N LEU A 116 -4.66 -1.06 11.64
CA LEU A 116 -4.07 -2.08 12.49
C LEU A 116 -2.88 -1.54 13.26
N GLY A 117 -2.79 -1.93 14.53
CA GLY A 117 -1.66 -1.66 15.39
C GLY A 117 -1.70 -2.56 16.63
N PRO A 118 -0.68 -2.49 17.49
CA PRO A 118 -0.62 -3.30 18.69
C PRO A 118 -1.77 -2.93 19.62
N ASP A 119 -2.45 -3.96 20.13
CA ASP A 119 -3.44 -3.78 21.19
C ASP A 119 -2.75 -4.00 22.54
N LEU A 120 -2.55 -2.90 23.27
CA LEU A 120 -1.88 -2.91 24.57
C LEU A 120 -2.82 -3.34 25.71
N SER A 121 -4.11 -3.51 25.45
CA SER A 121 -5.14 -3.62 26.50
C SER A 121 -5.70 -5.05 26.68
N GLY A 122 -5.49 -5.97 25.72
CA GLY A 122 -6.12 -7.29 25.70
C GLY A 122 -5.17 -8.50 25.68
N PRO A 123 -5.61 -9.68 26.18
CA PRO A 123 -4.91 -10.96 25.96
C PRO A 123 -5.00 -11.45 24.51
N ASP A 124 -6.11 -11.16 23.82
CA ASP A 124 -6.38 -11.49 22.41
C ASP A 124 -5.99 -10.31 21.50
N GLY A 125 -4.72 -9.94 21.55
CA GLY A 125 -4.21 -8.78 20.82
C GLY A 125 -4.24 -8.97 19.30
N THR A 126 -4.35 -7.85 18.58
CA THR A 126 -4.27 -7.75 17.10
C THR A 126 -3.07 -8.53 16.53
N GLU A 127 -1.99 -8.70 17.29
CA GLU A 127 -0.80 -9.42 16.83
C GLU A 127 -1.04 -10.90 16.56
N ASN A 128 -1.85 -11.56 17.40
CA ASN A 128 -2.17 -12.97 17.23
C ASN A 128 -3.00 -13.18 15.96
N ILE A 129 -4.00 -12.32 15.75
CA ILE A 129 -4.85 -12.34 14.56
C ILE A 129 -4.01 -12.07 13.31
N LEU A 130 -3.09 -11.11 13.36
CA LEU A 130 -2.17 -10.84 12.26
C LEU A 130 -1.23 -12.00 11.99
N THR A 131 -0.82 -12.76 13.01
CA THR A 131 -0.01 -13.98 12.83
C THR A 131 -0.79 -15.03 12.05
N VAL A 132 -2.07 -15.23 12.38
CA VAL A 132 -2.97 -16.14 11.64
C VAL A 132 -3.20 -15.65 10.22
N LEU A 133 -3.50 -14.36 10.02
CA LEU A 133 -3.66 -13.78 8.69
C LEU A 133 -2.38 -13.88 7.84
N ALA A 134 -1.21 -13.72 8.45
CA ALA A 134 0.08 -13.91 7.80
C ALA A 134 0.25 -15.35 7.32
N ALA A 135 -0.11 -16.34 8.15
CA ALA A 135 -0.05 -17.75 7.78
C ALA A 135 -1.01 -18.08 6.62
N ILE A 136 -2.23 -17.54 6.62
CA ILE A 136 -3.20 -17.69 5.51
C ILE A 136 -2.64 -17.05 4.23
N ALA A 137 -2.12 -15.83 4.34
CA ALA A 137 -1.53 -15.09 3.23
C ALA A 137 -0.30 -15.82 2.65
N ALA A 138 0.57 -16.37 3.50
CA ALA A 138 1.73 -17.14 3.09
C ALA A 138 1.33 -18.47 2.41
N ALA A 139 0.34 -19.18 2.96
CA ALA A 139 -0.15 -20.44 2.40
C ALA A 139 -0.77 -20.25 1.00
N ALA A 140 -1.54 -19.18 0.81
CA ALA A 140 -2.17 -18.85 -0.47
C ALA A 140 -1.26 -18.07 -1.44
N PHE A 141 -0.03 -17.73 -1.02
CA PHE A 141 0.85 -16.79 -1.73
C PHE A 141 0.10 -15.52 -2.13
N CYS A 142 -0.60 -14.91 -1.18
CA CYS A 142 -1.44 -13.75 -1.40
C CYS A 142 -1.18 -12.70 -0.32
N PRO A 143 -0.32 -11.71 -0.57
CA PRO A 143 0.02 -10.72 0.45
C PRO A 143 -1.21 -9.95 0.92
N PHE A 144 -1.30 -9.73 2.23
CA PHE A 144 -2.35 -8.97 2.88
C PHE A 144 -1.86 -7.56 3.20
N VAL A 145 -2.57 -6.55 2.68
CA VAL A 145 -2.24 -5.14 2.87
C VAL A 145 -3.36 -4.41 3.57
N ALA A 146 -3.04 -3.70 4.65
CA ALA A 146 -3.98 -2.92 5.42
C ALA A 146 -3.38 -1.56 5.81
N GLY A 147 -4.17 -0.74 6.52
CA GLY A 147 -3.69 0.53 7.07
C GLY A 147 -2.96 0.30 8.38
N ALA A 148 -1.87 1.02 8.61
CA ALA A 148 -1.32 1.13 9.95
C ALA A 148 -2.12 2.17 10.75
N ALA A 149 -2.45 1.85 12.00
CA ALA A 149 -2.92 2.82 12.96
C ALA A 149 -1.72 3.60 13.54
N PRO A 150 -1.91 4.85 14.01
CA PRO A 150 -0.82 5.62 14.65
C PRO A 150 -0.15 4.88 15.83
N CYS A 151 -0.91 4.04 16.55
CA CYS A 151 -0.39 3.24 17.66
C CYS A 151 0.66 2.21 17.23
N ALA A 152 0.69 1.79 15.95
CA ALA A 152 1.74 0.92 15.40
C ALA A 152 3.14 1.54 15.50
N LEU A 153 3.22 2.86 15.55
CA LEU A 153 4.46 3.63 15.74
C LEU A 153 4.59 4.19 17.17
N GLY A 154 3.68 3.83 18.08
CA GLY A 154 3.60 4.42 19.43
C GLY A 154 3.18 5.88 19.43
N LEU A 155 2.33 6.26 18.46
CA LEU A 155 1.76 7.61 18.31
C LEU A 155 0.27 7.62 18.68
N SER A 156 -0.22 8.76 19.14
CA SER A 156 -1.66 9.00 19.31
C SER A 156 -2.33 9.44 18.00
N GLY A 157 -1.58 10.11 17.12
CA GLY A 157 -2.01 10.53 15.79
C GLY A 157 -0.80 10.87 14.92
N TYR A 158 -0.99 10.90 13.59
CA TYR A 158 0.11 11.19 12.67
C TYR A 158 0.59 12.66 12.74
N GLY A 159 -0.25 13.58 13.21
CA GLY A 159 0.14 14.98 13.43
C GLY A 159 1.31 15.17 14.42
N ASP A 160 1.53 14.23 15.34
CA ASP A 160 2.62 14.30 16.33
C ASP A 160 4.00 13.92 15.78
N LEU A 161 4.10 13.46 14.53
CA LEU A 161 5.35 13.05 13.89
C LEU A 161 6.43 14.15 13.91
N ASN A 162 6.04 15.41 13.76
CA ASN A 162 6.98 16.55 13.78
C ASN A 162 7.59 16.80 15.15
N ARG A 163 6.97 16.30 16.22
CA ARG A 163 7.44 16.49 17.60
C ARG A 163 8.41 15.40 18.05
N LEU A 164 8.52 14.32 17.27
CA LEU A 164 9.19 13.08 17.68
C LEU A 164 10.34 12.76 16.72
N PRO A 165 11.60 13.01 17.11
CA PRO A 165 12.74 12.80 16.23
C PRO A 165 13.10 11.32 16.03
N ASP A 166 12.72 10.42 16.96
CA ASP A 166 13.05 9.00 16.88
C ASP A 166 11.83 8.10 17.20
N LEU A 167 11.28 7.48 16.15
CA LEU A 167 10.19 6.52 16.24
C LEU A 167 10.67 5.12 16.64
N ILE A 168 11.91 4.76 16.30
CA ILE A 168 12.41 3.38 16.45
C ILE A 168 12.60 3.03 17.93
N SER A 169 13.11 3.96 18.74
CA SER A 169 13.23 3.74 20.19
C SER A 169 11.88 3.50 20.88
N ARG A 170 10.77 4.03 20.35
CA ARG A 170 9.42 3.78 20.90
C ARG A 170 8.95 2.36 20.64
N ILE A 171 9.11 1.88 19.41
CA ILE A 171 8.72 0.52 19.00
C ILE A 171 9.63 -0.53 19.66
N THR A 172 10.80 -0.15 20.16
CA THR A 172 11.71 -1.04 20.89
C THR A 172 11.33 -1.21 22.37
N ARG A 173 10.32 -0.48 22.87
CA ARG A 173 9.86 -0.59 24.27
C ARG A 173 9.25 -1.97 24.54
N LEU A 174 9.25 -2.36 25.83
CA LEU A 174 8.70 -3.63 26.31
C LEU A 174 7.22 -3.84 25.94
N GLU A 175 6.45 -2.75 25.83
CA GLU A 175 5.04 -2.77 25.42
C GLU A 175 4.86 -3.39 24.01
N PHE A 176 5.84 -3.22 23.13
CA PHE A 176 5.83 -3.72 21.75
C PHE A 176 6.44 -5.12 21.62
N THR A 177 6.67 -5.85 22.71
CA THR A 177 7.30 -7.19 22.65
C THR A 177 6.50 -8.15 21.78
N ARG A 178 5.17 -8.16 21.89
CA ARG A 178 4.30 -9.02 21.07
C ARG A 178 4.33 -8.60 19.60
N TRP A 179 4.25 -7.29 19.34
CA TRP A 179 4.35 -6.71 17.99
C TRP A 179 5.68 -7.07 17.32
N ASN A 180 6.80 -6.92 18.02
CA ASN A 180 8.12 -7.26 17.49
C ASN A 180 8.31 -8.77 17.28
N LYS A 181 7.67 -9.62 18.10
CA LYS A 181 7.64 -11.08 17.84
C LYS A 181 6.90 -11.41 16.54
N LEU A 182 5.75 -10.78 16.28
CA LEU A 182 5.05 -10.90 15.00
C LEU A 182 5.96 -10.46 13.84
N ARG A 183 6.65 -9.32 13.98
CA ARG A 183 7.59 -8.83 12.95
C ARG A 183 8.74 -9.79 12.67
N GLN A 184 9.23 -10.51 13.69
CA GLN A 184 10.29 -11.50 13.52
C GLN A 184 9.79 -12.81 12.88
N HIS A 185 8.47 -13.02 12.82
CA HIS A 185 7.88 -14.22 12.22
C HIS A 185 8.07 -14.22 10.70
N GLU A 186 8.42 -15.37 10.12
CA GLU A 186 8.72 -15.47 8.68
C GLU A 186 7.53 -15.10 7.78
N ASP A 187 6.32 -15.51 8.16
CA ASP A 187 5.12 -15.25 7.37
C ASP A 187 4.71 -13.77 7.35
N SER A 188 5.25 -12.94 8.26
CA SER A 188 4.99 -11.50 8.26
C SER A 188 5.53 -10.78 7.02
N ARG A 189 6.34 -11.48 6.19
CA ARG A 189 6.74 -11.04 4.84
C ARG A 189 5.54 -10.78 3.93
N PHE A 190 4.44 -11.48 4.17
CA PHE A 190 3.19 -11.34 3.42
C PHE A 190 2.27 -10.26 3.99
N LEU A 191 2.65 -9.57 5.07
CA LEU A 191 1.88 -8.47 5.66
C LEU A 191 2.46 -7.12 5.26
N GLY A 192 1.65 -6.26 4.63
CA GLY A 192 1.98 -4.86 4.36
C GLY A 192 1.07 -3.92 5.14
N LEU A 193 1.65 -2.98 5.89
CA LEU A 193 0.88 -1.92 6.55
C LEU A 193 1.24 -0.58 5.92
N VAL A 194 0.23 0.19 5.48
CA VAL A 194 0.41 1.45 4.78
C VAL A 194 0.01 2.62 5.67
N ALA A 195 0.85 3.64 5.74
CA ALA A 195 0.56 4.89 6.46
C ALA A 195 1.40 6.06 5.95
N PRO A 196 0.98 7.32 6.15
CA PRO A 196 -0.29 7.75 6.77
C PRO A 196 -1.50 7.66 5.82
N GLY A 197 -2.65 8.18 6.25
CA GLY A 197 -3.88 8.19 5.44
C GLY A 197 -3.77 9.07 4.19
N ILE A 198 -4.65 8.79 3.21
CA ILE A 198 -4.74 9.51 1.94
C ILE A 198 -6.05 10.28 1.83
N LEU A 199 -6.04 11.44 1.17
CA LEU A 199 -7.26 12.21 0.92
C LEU A 199 -8.07 11.56 -0.21
N LEU A 200 -9.27 11.09 0.09
CA LEU A 200 -10.14 10.40 -0.88
C LEU A 200 -10.99 11.37 -1.71
N ARG A 201 -11.21 12.59 -1.21
CA ARG A 201 -12.02 13.63 -1.88
C ARG A 201 -11.61 15.02 -1.42
N SER A 202 -11.52 15.97 -2.34
CA SER A 202 -11.50 17.40 -2.00
C SER A 202 -12.85 17.86 -1.43
N PRO A 203 -12.85 18.80 -0.46
CA PRO A 203 -14.08 19.35 0.10
C PRO A 203 -15.02 19.91 -0.96
N TYR A 204 -16.33 19.77 -0.74
CA TYR A 204 -17.31 20.37 -1.65
C TYR A 204 -17.25 21.89 -1.52
N ARG A 205 -17.19 22.53 -2.68
CA ARG A 205 -17.27 23.98 -2.80
C ARG A 205 -18.41 24.34 -3.71
N ALA A 206 -19.03 25.45 -3.41
CA ALA A 206 -20.05 25.98 -4.27
C ALA A 206 -19.47 26.25 -5.67
N SER A 207 -20.09 25.64 -6.67
CA SER A 207 -19.80 25.98 -8.06
C SER A 207 -20.36 27.36 -8.36
N LEU A 208 -19.72 28.11 -9.27
CA LEU A 208 -20.22 29.38 -9.81
C LEU A 208 -21.53 29.22 -10.62
N ARG A 209 -22.05 27.98 -10.78
CA ARG A 209 -23.31 27.71 -11.48
C ARG A 209 -24.51 28.13 -10.62
N GLN A 210 -25.34 29.01 -11.18
CA GLN A 210 -26.50 29.62 -10.51
C GLN A 210 -27.67 28.64 -10.22
N ASP A 211 -27.68 27.46 -10.86
CA ASP A 211 -28.84 26.55 -10.82
C ASP A 211 -28.77 25.46 -9.73
N SER A 212 -27.74 25.47 -8.88
CA SER A 212 -27.52 24.44 -7.85
C SER A 212 -27.44 25.02 -6.44
N PHE A 213 -27.96 24.27 -5.46
CA PHE A 213 -27.80 24.55 -4.04
C PHE A 213 -26.34 24.91 -3.69
N HIS A 214 -26.15 26.07 -3.05
CA HIS A 214 -24.83 26.61 -2.72
C HIS A 214 -24.25 25.92 -1.49
N PHE A 215 -23.71 24.72 -1.67
CA PHE A 215 -23.10 23.95 -0.60
C PHE A 215 -21.62 24.27 -0.42
N GLU A 216 -21.24 24.65 0.81
CA GLU A 216 -19.85 24.82 1.23
C GLU A 216 -19.57 23.88 2.41
N GLU A 217 -18.65 22.94 2.21
CA GLU A 217 -18.25 21.99 3.23
C GLU A 217 -17.32 22.65 4.25
N TYR A 218 -17.67 22.57 5.53
CA TYR A 218 -16.84 23.11 6.59
C TYR A 218 -15.57 22.27 6.77
N VAL A 219 -14.42 22.92 6.60
CA VAL A 219 -13.11 22.34 6.84
C VAL A 219 -12.54 22.90 8.15
N ALA A 220 -12.33 22.03 9.13
CA ALA A 220 -11.70 22.43 10.39
C ALA A 220 -10.25 22.87 10.13
N PRO A 221 -9.71 23.88 10.87
CA PRO A 221 -8.32 24.32 10.71
C PRO A 221 -7.29 23.21 10.91
N ASP A 222 -7.61 22.24 11.77
CA ASP A 222 -6.77 21.07 12.06
C ASP A 222 -6.85 19.99 10.97
N GLY A 223 -7.72 20.15 9.97
CA GLY A 223 -7.91 19.19 8.88
C GLY A 223 -8.70 17.92 9.26
N SER A 224 -9.21 17.83 10.49
CA SER A 224 -9.91 16.65 11.01
C SER A 224 -11.21 16.30 10.28
N THR A 225 -11.84 17.26 9.60
CA THR A 225 -13.07 17.04 8.83
C THR A 225 -12.80 16.59 7.39
N LEU A 226 -11.54 16.52 6.97
CA LEU A 226 -11.16 15.98 5.67
C LEU A 226 -11.37 14.47 5.62
N ARG A 227 -11.70 13.95 4.43
CA ARG A 227 -11.97 12.52 4.20
C ARG A 227 -10.67 11.76 3.97
N PHE A 228 -9.87 11.66 5.03
CA PHE A 228 -8.71 10.79 5.04
C PHE A 228 -9.17 9.33 5.15
N GLY A 229 -8.75 8.53 4.18
CA GLY A 229 -9.00 7.10 4.13
C GLY A 229 -7.72 6.30 4.17
N ASN A 230 -7.89 4.99 4.10
CA ASN A 230 -6.79 4.05 4.19
C ASN A 230 -5.84 4.15 2.97
N GLY A 231 -4.54 4.29 3.21
CA GLY A 231 -3.52 4.30 2.17
C GLY A 231 -3.38 2.97 1.41
N CYS A 232 -3.93 1.87 1.95
CA CYS A 232 -3.92 0.57 1.29
C CYS A 232 -4.61 0.59 -0.09
N PHE A 233 -5.64 1.42 -0.27
CA PHE A 233 -6.33 1.57 -1.56
C PHE A 233 -5.40 2.18 -2.62
N ALA A 234 -4.64 3.21 -2.28
CA ALA A 234 -3.62 3.79 -3.17
C ALA A 234 -2.54 2.76 -3.51
N PHE A 235 -2.06 2.03 -2.52
CA PHE A 235 -1.06 0.97 -2.73
C PHE A 235 -1.57 -0.11 -3.70
N ALA A 236 -2.81 -0.56 -3.51
CA ALA A 236 -3.44 -1.53 -4.41
C ALA A 236 -3.60 -1.01 -5.84
N ILE A 237 -3.95 0.26 -6.04
CA ILE A 237 -3.99 0.88 -7.37
C ILE A 237 -2.61 0.82 -8.04
N ASN A 238 -1.56 1.09 -7.28
CA ASN A 238 -0.20 0.99 -7.79
C ASN A 238 0.17 -0.45 -8.20
N VAL A 239 -0.19 -1.45 -7.38
CA VAL A 239 -0.01 -2.89 -7.70
C VAL A 239 -0.78 -3.26 -8.97
N MET A 240 -2.06 -2.89 -9.06
CA MET A 240 -2.91 -3.18 -10.22
C MET A 240 -2.34 -2.54 -11.49
N ARG A 241 -1.93 -1.27 -11.43
CA ARG A 241 -1.34 -0.56 -12.57
C ARG A 241 -0.08 -1.25 -13.08
N ASN A 242 0.82 -1.65 -12.18
CA ASN A 242 2.04 -2.38 -12.52
C ASN A 242 1.72 -3.72 -13.21
N PHE A 243 0.77 -4.47 -12.65
CA PHE A 243 0.32 -5.73 -13.23
C PHE A 243 -0.29 -5.55 -14.63
N ILE A 244 -1.13 -4.54 -14.84
CA ILE A 244 -1.79 -4.28 -16.13
C ILE A 244 -0.77 -3.90 -17.20
N ARG A 245 0.20 -3.05 -16.85
CA ARG A 245 1.20 -2.54 -17.81
C ARG A 245 2.26 -3.58 -18.16
N HIS A 246 2.71 -4.34 -17.17
CA HIS A 246 3.94 -5.13 -17.30
C HIS A 246 3.74 -6.62 -17.04
N GLY A 247 2.63 -7.00 -16.39
CA GLY A 247 2.43 -8.33 -15.84
C GLY A 247 3.23 -8.59 -14.56
N TRP A 248 4.08 -7.67 -14.12
CA TRP A 248 4.96 -7.90 -12.98
C TRP A 248 5.04 -6.64 -12.10
N PHE A 249 5.68 -6.80 -10.94
CA PHE A 249 5.67 -5.79 -9.87
C PHE A 249 7.05 -5.14 -9.68
N SER A 250 7.87 -5.09 -10.74
CA SER A 250 9.23 -4.56 -10.67
C SER A 250 9.27 -3.05 -10.42
N GLU A 251 8.33 -2.28 -10.98
CA GLU A 251 8.28 -0.81 -10.79
C GLU A 251 7.29 -0.39 -9.70
N LEU A 252 7.13 -1.19 -8.66
CA LEU A 252 6.22 -0.84 -7.56
C LEU A 252 6.70 0.41 -6.79
N CYS A 253 8.00 0.66 -6.78
CA CYS A 253 8.64 1.71 -5.98
C CYS A 253 9.35 2.76 -6.82
N GLY A 254 9.48 3.97 -6.26
CA GLY A 254 10.28 5.07 -6.81
C GLY A 254 9.57 5.88 -7.90
N ILE A 255 10.26 6.87 -8.44
CA ILE A 255 9.79 7.68 -9.57
C ILE A 255 10.85 7.64 -10.65
N THR A 256 10.44 7.26 -11.87
CA THR A 256 11.30 7.42 -13.04
C THR A 256 11.24 8.89 -13.47
N GLU A 257 12.39 9.58 -13.41
CA GLU A 257 12.53 11.05 -13.50
C GLU A 257 11.79 11.72 -14.68
N ASN A 258 11.53 11.00 -15.76
CA ASN A 258 10.95 11.57 -16.98
C ASN A 258 9.49 11.19 -17.26
N THR A 259 8.94 10.15 -16.63
CA THR A 259 7.61 9.63 -16.99
C THR A 259 6.59 9.73 -15.87
N MET A 260 6.99 10.12 -14.65
CA MET A 260 6.13 10.05 -13.45
C MET A 260 5.51 8.64 -13.31
N GLU A 261 6.30 7.61 -13.63
CA GLU A 261 5.93 6.20 -13.54
C GLU A 261 6.60 5.55 -12.33
N GLY A 262 6.30 4.27 -12.12
CA GLY A 262 6.71 3.53 -10.93
C GLY A 262 5.69 3.65 -9.80
N GLY A 263 6.16 4.04 -8.61
CA GLY A 263 5.36 4.19 -7.39
C GLY A 263 4.55 5.48 -7.28
N TYR A 264 4.60 6.39 -8.26
CA TYR A 264 3.89 7.67 -8.25
C TYR A 264 2.38 7.52 -8.54
N ILE A 265 1.51 8.13 -7.75
CA ILE A 265 0.06 8.22 -8.02
C ILE A 265 -0.29 9.69 -8.21
N GLY A 266 -0.75 10.00 -9.43
CA GLY A 266 -1.04 11.37 -9.84
C GLY A 266 -2.43 11.87 -9.46
N GLU A 267 -2.64 13.15 -9.73
CA GLU A 267 -3.88 13.89 -9.46
C GLU A 267 -5.12 13.33 -10.16
N ASN A 268 -4.92 12.60 -11.26
CA ASN A 268 -5.99 11.96 -12.02
C ASN A 268 -6.68 10.84 -11.24
N ILE A 269 -6.00 10.25 -10.25
CA ILE A 269 -6.50 9.17 -9.42
C ILE A 269 -6.90 9.72 -8.05
N LEU A 270 -6.04 10.53 -7.43
CA LEU A 270 -6.28 11.12 -6.11
C LEU A 270 -6.28 12.64 -6.20
N PRO A 271 -7.39 13.32 -5.87
CA PRO A 271 -7.46 14.76 -6.02
C PRO A 271 -6.62 15.47 -4.94
N PRO A 272 -5.81 16.48 -5.30
CA PRO A 272 -5.09 17.27 -4.31
C PRO A 272 -6.06 18.08 -3.44
N TYR A 273 -5.59 18.47 -2.27
CA TYR A 273 -6.31 19.45 -1.46
C TYR A 273 -5.98 20.85 -1.99
N ILE A 274 -7.03 21.60 -2.32
CA ILE A 274 -6.94 23.01 -2.71
C ILE A 274 -7.51 23.80 -1.55
N GLY A 275 -6.78 24.77 -1.00
CA GLY A 275 -7.24 25.62 0.11
C GLY A 275 -8.31 26.64 -0.33
N PRO A 276 -9.10 27.21 0.60
CA PRO A 276 -10.17 28.15 0.24
C PRO A 276 -9.63 29.40 -0.46
N ASP A 277 -8.43 29.85 -0.08
CA ASP A 277 -7.79 31.04 -0.62
C ASP A 277 -7.04 30.80 -1.94
N ASP A 278 -6.97 29.54 -2.40
CA ASP A 278 -6.17 29.14 -3.57
C ASP A 278 -7.06 28.89 -4.81
N LEU A 279 -7.62 29.98 -5.35
CA LEU A 279 -8.45 29.94 -6.56
C LEU A 279 -7.66 29.53 -7.81
N ASP A 280 -6.37 29.87 -7.87
CA ASP A 280 -5.48 29.63 -9.01
C ASP A 280 -4.79 28.26 -8.97
N ARG A 281 -5.08 27.41 -7.95
CA ARG A 281 -4.46 26.09 -7.74
C ARG A 281 -2.94 26.13 -7.58
N ILE A 282 -2.38 27.25 -7.14
CA ILE A 282 -0.93 27.47 -7.00
C ILE A 282 -0.39 26.77 -5.75
N LEU A 283 -1.20 26.65 -4.70
CA LEU A 283 -0.86 26.09 -3.39
C LEU A 283 -1.51 24.70 -3.17
N CYS A 284 -1.68 23.92 -4.24
CA CYS A 284 -2.19 22.55 -4.15
C CYS A 284 -1.36 21.72 -3.16
N GLN A 285 -2.02 21.19 -2.14
CA GLN A 285 -1.41 20.26 -1.20
C GLN A 285 -1.63 18.82 -1.69
N PRO A 286 -0.61 17.95 -1.60
CA PRO A 286 -0.75 16.56 -1.99
C PRO A 286 -1.78 15.84 -1.11
N PRO A 287 -2.41 14.77 -1.61
CA PRO A 287 -3.50 14.07 -0.95
C PRO A 287 -3.02 13.13 0.17
N VAL A 288 -2.18 13.63 1.08
CA VAL A 288 -1.64 12.88 2.21
C VAL A 288 -1.97 13.59 3.52
N GLU A 289 -2.21 12.83 4.58
CA GLU A 289 -2.50 13.37 5.91
C GLU A 289 -1.32 14.16 6.48
N VAL A 290 -0.09 13.63 6.30
CA VAL A 290 1.15 14.26 6.77
C VAL A 290 2.24 14.08 5.72
N ARG A 291 3.02 15.14 5.47
CA ARG A 291 4.21 15.07 4.61
C ARG A 291 5.39 14.51 5.40
N LEU A 292 5.92 13.37 4.96
CA LEU A 292 7.05 12.71 5.61
C LEU A 292 8.39 13.24 5.08
N THR A 293 9.32 13.55 5.99
CA THR A 293 10.73 13.77 5.62
C THR A 293 11.39 12.46 5.20
N THR A 294 12.53 12.54 4.50
CA THR A 294 13.31 11.35 4.10
C THR A 294 13.68 10.50 5.32
N ASP A 295 14.08 11.11 6.43
CA ASP A 295 14.44 10.40 7.66
C ASP A 295 13.22 9.70 8.28
N GLN A 296 12.06 10.37 8.31
CA GLN A 296 10.81 9.75 8.78
C GLN A 296 10.41 8.57 7.89
N GLN A 297 10.53 8.69 6.56
CA GLN A 297 10.27 7.58 5.64
C GLN A 297 11.18 6.38 5.92
N GLN A 298 12.46 6.62 6.22
CA GLN A 298 13.39 5.55 6.59
C GLN A 298 13.01 4.89 7.92
N GLN A 299 12.55 5.67 8.91
CA GLN A 299 12.07 5.14 10.18
C GLN A 299 10.79 4.31 10.00
N PHE A 300 9.86 4.73 9.13
CA PHE A 300 8.67 3.92 8.77
C PHE A 300 9.09 2.58 8.15
N CYS A 301 10.03 2.60 7.20
CA CYS A 301 10.54 1.38 6.58
C CYS A 301 11.21 0.46 7.62
N ALA A 302 12.01 1.01 8.53
CA ALA A 302 12.64 0.26 9.61
C ALA A 302 11.63 -0.28 10.64
N ALA A 303 10.44 0.33 10.75
CA ALA A 303 9.31 -0.17 11.51
C ALA A 303 8.49 -1.25 10.75
N GLY A 304 8.77 -1.50 9.47
CA GLY A 304 8.00 -2.43 8.63
C GLY A 304 6.66 -1.85 8.15
N ILE A 305 6.59 -0.52 8.02
CA ILE A 305 5.42 0.22 7.52
C ILE A 305 5.78 0.86 6.19
N ILE A 306 4.90 0.73 5.20
CA ILE A 306 5.00 1.30 3.86
C ILE A 306 4.63 2.80 3.96
N PRO A 307 5.60 3.72 3.77
CA PRO A 307 5.34 5.14 3.88
C PRO A 307 4.62 5.65 2.63
N VAL A 308 3.51 6.35 2.84
CA VAL A 308 2.90 7.21 1.81
C VAL A 308 3.67 8.53 1.79
N ALA A 309 4.56 8.68 0.82
CA ALA A 309 5.43 9.84 0.69
C ALA A 309 4.92 10.81 -0.39
N THR A 310 5.51 12.00 -0.42
CA THR A 310 5.27 13.02 -1.44
C THR A 310 6.59 13.61 -1.87
N SER A 311 6.73 13.92 -3.16
CA SER A 311 7.90 14.62 -3.66
C SER A 311 7.67 16.14 -3.62
N TYR A 312 8.75 16.89 -3.46
CA TYR A 312 8.70 18.35 -3.45
C TYR A 312 8.10 18.87 -4.76
N LEU A 313 7.16 19.83 -4.66
CA LEU A 313 6.41 20.44 -5.78
C LEU A 313 5.47 19.49 -6.55
N MET A 314 5.34 18.23 -6.15
CA MET A 314 4.35 17.33 -6.76
C MET A 314 3.06 17.34 -5.95
N SER A 315 1.93 17.33 -6.64
CA SER A 315 0.59 17.30 -6.05
C SER A 315 0.04 15.88 -5.89
N GLY A 316 0.80 14.87 -6.32
CA GLY A 316 0.51 13.45 -6.11
C GLY A 316 1.27 12.85 -4.92
N LEU A 317 1.12 11.54 -4.74
CA LEU A 317 1.86 10.76 -3.75
C LEU A 317 2.81 9.77 -4.42
N VAL A 318 3.78 9.26 -3.67
CA VAL A 318 4.77 8.30 -4.14
C VAL A 318 5.03 7.22 -3.10
N PHE A 319 5.10 5.98 -3.55
CA PHE A 319 5.67 4.87 -2.79
C PHE A 319 7.15 4.73 -3.15
N ASN A 320 8.05 5.21 -2.28
CA ASN A 320 9.49 5.08 -2.50
C ASN A 320 10.02 3.70 -2.10
N VAL A 321 9.38 3.06 -1.11
CA VAL A 321 9.77 1.76 -0.57
C VAL A 321 8.50 1.00 -0.19
N SER A 322 8.48 -0.30 -0.42
CA SER A 322 7.37 -1.19 -0.09
C SER A 322 7.85 -2.33 0.81
N GLN A 323 8.22 -2.00 2.05
CA GLN A 323 8.66 -2.98 3.04
C GLN A 323 7.45 -3.64 3.71
N SER A 324 7.48 -4.96 3.86
CA SER A 324 6.52 -5.70 4.68
C SER A 324 6.77 -5.48 6.17
N LEU A 325 5.90 -6.02 7.01
CA LEU A 325 6.03 -5.97 8.47
C LEU A 325 7.26 -6.75 8.98
N TYR A 326 7.82 -7.64 8.15
CA TYR A 326 8.93 -8.52 8.50
C TYR A 326 10.22 -7.78 8.90
N LEU A 327 10.74 -8.16 10.07
CA LEU A 327 12.02 -7.76 10.62
C LEU A 327 12.97 -8.97 10.61
N PRO A 328 14.00 -8.99 9.74
CA PRO A 328 14.92 -10.12 9.66
C PRO A 328 15.76 -10.30 10.95
N PRO A 329 16.01 -11.56 11.38
CA PRO A 329 16.61 -11.86 12.69
C PRO A 329 18.12 -11.60 12.84
N ASP A 330 18.86 -11.23 11.78
CA ASP A 330 20.29 -10.85 11.93
C ASP A 330 20.81 -9.94 10.79
N LEU A 331 21.64 -8.96 11.18
CA LEU A 331 22.33 -8.00 10.32
C LEU A 331 23.68 -8.58 9.80
N ARG A 332 23.77 -9.87 9.47
CA ARG A 332 25.01 -10.45 8.90
C ARG A 332 24.80 -11.41 7.74
N ALA A 333 23.61 -12.01 7.63
CA ALA A 333 23.13 -12.75 6.45
C ALA A 333 22.33 -11.85 5.48
N HIS A 334 22.67 -10.56 5.45
CA HIS A 334 21.79 -9.40 5.27
C HIS A 334 20.93 -9.34 4.01
N ASP A 335 21.49 -9.62 2.84
CA ASP A 335 20.88 -9.10 1.61
C ASP A 335 19.64 -9.91 1.22
N ASN A 336 19.73 -11.24 1.25
CA ASN A 336 18.60 -12.10 0.87
C ASN A 336 17.42 -12.00 1.85
N ALA A 337 17.71 -11.93 3.15
CA ALA A 337 16.67 -11.79 4.17
C ALA A 337 15.98 -10.43 4.07
N ALA A 338 16.72 -9.34 3.83
CA ALA A 338 16.12 -8.03 3.59
C ALA A 338 15.26 -8.00 2.33
N LEU A 339 15.74 -8.59 1.22
CA LEU A 339 14.99 -8.70 -0.04
C LEU A 339 13.70 -9.51 0.14
N SER A 340 13.72 -10.58 0.94
CA SER A 340 12.53 -11.39 1.23
C SER A 340 11.43 -10.62 1.97
N GLY A 341 11.79 -9.52 2.63
CA GLY A 341 10.84 -8.62 3.30
C GLY A 341 10.29 -7.51 2.42
N MET A 342 10.73 -7.36 1.17
CA MET A 342 10.19 -6.33 0.27
C MET A 342 9.00 -6.87 -0.50
N LEU A 343 7.86 -6.18 -0.35
CA LEU A 343 6.57 -6.64 -0.86
C LEU A 343 6.54 -6.77 -2.39
N GLN A 344 7.33 -5.96 -3.11
CA GLN A 344 7.51 -6.08 -4.57
C GLN A 344 8.05 -7.46 -4.99
N TYR A 345 9.02 -8.01 -4.24
CA TYR A 345 9.57 -9.34 -4.53
C TYR A 345 8.65 -10.44 -4.02
N VAL A 346 7.98 -10.24 -2.89
CA VAL A 346 6.95 -11.17 -2.38
C VAL A 346 5.81 -11.32 -3.38
N LEU A 347 5.33 -10.23 -3.98
CA LEU A 347 4.32 -10.24 -5.05
C LEU A 347 4.81 -10.98 -6.30
N CYS A 348 6.08 -10.76 -6.70
CA CYS A 348 6.68 -11.50 -7.83
C CYS A 348 6.75 -13.00 -7.55
N VAL A 349 7.24 -13.41 -6.38
CA VAL A 349 7.31 -14.82 -5.96
C VAL A 349 5.92 -15.43 -5.88
N SER A 350 4.95 -14.68 -5.37
CA SER A 350 3.56 -15.11 -5.26
C SER A 350 2.96 -15.46 -6.63
N ARG A 351 3.19 -14.60 -7.63
CA ARG A 351 2.77 -14.88 -9.01
C ARG A 351 3.45 -16.13 -9.59
N PHE A 352 4.75 -16.32 -9.35
CA PHE A 352 5.43 -17.55 -9.77
C PHE A 352 4.84 -18.79 -9.09
N ALA A 353 4.50 -18.71 -7.80
CA ALA A 353 3.86 -19.80 -7.07
C ALA A 353 2.47 -20.13 -7.64
N HIS A 354 1.66 -19.14 -7.98
CA HIS A 354 0.36 -19.33 -8.64
C HIS A 354 0.50 -20.02 -10.00
N CYS A 355 1.43 -19.54 -10.84
CA CYS A 355 1.69 -20.17 -12.14
C CYS A 355 2.24 -21.59 -11.99
N LEU A 356 3.18 -21.81 -11.06
CA LEU A 356 3.75 -23.12 -10.78
C LEU A 356 2.67 -24.10 -10.31
N LYS A 357 1.75 -23.67 -9.44
CA LYS A 357 0.63 -24.49 -8.97
C LYS A 357 -0.25 -24.95 -10.13
N ALA A 358 -0.55 -24.07 -11.08
CA ALA A 358 -1.31 -24.42 -12.28
C ALA A 358 -0.54 -25.42 -13.16
N ILE A 359 0.73 -25.13 -13.46
CA ILE A 359 1.59 -26.01 -14.28
C ILE A 359 1.71 -27.40 -13.64
N MET A 360 2.00 -27.47 -12.34
CA MET A 360 2.16 -28.75 -11.64
C MET A 360 0.86 -29.54 -11.58
N ARG A 361 -0.30 -28.87 -11.47
CA ARG A 361 -1.61 -29.53 -11.47
C ARG A 361 -1.86 -30.24 -12.81
N ASP A 362 -1.51 -29.62 -13.92
CA ASP A 362 -1.63 -30.22 -15.25
C ASP A 362 -0.70 -31.44 -15.43
N GLU A 363 0.41 -31.49 -14.70
CA GLU A 363 1.34 -32.62 -14.72
C GLU A 363 0.91 -33.81 -13.85
N ILE A 364 -0.04 -33.64 -12.92
CA ILE A 364 -0.49 -34.73 -12.04
C ILE A 364 -1.16 -35.81 -12.90
N GLY A 365 -0.64 -37.04 -12.82
CA GLY A 365 -1.12 -38.18 -13.61
C GLY A 365 -0.37 -38.40 -14.92
N SER A 366 0.57 -37.51 -15.28
CA SER A 366 1.48 -37.73 -16.41
C SER A 366 2.61 -38.71 -16.03
N HIS A 367 3.10 -39.48 -17.01
CA HIS A 367 4.26 -40.37 -16.85
C HIS A 367 5.59 -39.61 -17.07
N THR A 368 5.76 -38.49 -16.37
CA THR A 368 6.93 -37.61 -16.54
C THR A 368 8.05 -38.01 -15.58
N SER A 369 9.27 -38.21 -16.11
CA SER A 369 10.45 -38.46 -15.27
C SER A 369 10.92 -37.18 -14.57
N VAL A 370 11.64 -37.33 -13.45
CA VAL A 370 12.18 -36.20 -12.66
C VAL A 370 12.98 -35.24 -13.54
N ASP A 371 13.86 -35.76 -14.39
CA ASP A 371 14.70 -34.94 -15.28
C ASP A 371 13.86 -34.14 -16.28
N LYS A 372 12.83 -34.77 -16.87
CA LYS A 372 11.93 -34.09 -17.81
C LYS A 372 11.11 -32.99 -17.12
N LEU A 373 10.66 -33.24 -15.90
CA LEU A 373 9.92 -32.25 -15.12
C LEU A 373 10.83 -31.06 -14.76
N GLN A 374 12.06 -31.33 -14.33
CA GLN A 374 13.06 -30.30 -14.06
C GLN A 374 13.36 -29.46 -15.30
N ASP A 375 13.63 -30.10 -16.45
CA ASP A 375 13.91 -29.40 -17.71
C ASP A 375 12.74 -28.54 -18.18
N ARG A 376 11.50 -29.05 -18.04
CA ARG A 376 10.29 -28.28 -18.38
C ARG A 376 10.15 -27.05 -17.50
N LEU A 377 10.27 -27.20 -16.18
CA LEU A 377 10.17 -26.09 -15.24
C LEU A 377 11.29 -25.08 -15.43
N GLN A 378 12.51 -25.54 -15.69
CA GLN A 378 13.65 -24.68 -16.01
C GLN A 378 13.42 -23.91 -17.31
N ASN A 379 12.95 -24.56 -18.37
CA ASN A 379 12.63 -23.89 -19.65
C ASN A 379 11.50 -22.86 -19.49
N TRP A 380 10.48 -23.17 -18.68
CA TRP A 380 9.44 -22.20 -18.33
C TRP A 380 10.02 -20.98 -17.60
N LEU A 381 10.85 -21.16 -16.57
CA LEU A 381 11.47 -20.03 -15.88
C LEU A 381 12.37 -19.21 -16.78
N LEU A 382 13.11 -19.84 -17.70
CA LEU A 382 13.96 -19.14 -18.67
C LEU A 382 13.18 -18.17 -19.56
N THR A 383 11.88 -18.39 -19.79
CA THR A 383 11.04 -17.41 -20.51
C THR A 383 10.84 -16.09 -19.77
N TYR A 384 11.13 -16.05 -18.47
CA TYR A 384 11.04 -14.86 -17.61
C TYR A 384 12.41 -14.37 -17.11
N THR A 385 13.50 -14.99 -17.58
CA THR A 385 14.86 -14.71 -17.13
C THR A 385 15.65 -13.96 -18.19
N LEU A 386 16.16 -12.78 -17.84
CA LEU A 386 17.04 -11.98 -18.68
C LEU A 386 18.49 -12.17 -18.24
N ALA A 387 19.18 -13.12 -18.89
CA ALA A 387 20.60 -13.35 -18.65
C ALA A 387 21.46 -12.26 -19.33
N GLY A 388 22.10 -11.40 -18.53
CA GLY A 388 23.12 -10.46 -19.01
C GLY A 388 23.06 -9.07 -18.36
N HIS A 389 24.10 -8.27 -18.58
CA HIS A 389 24.16 -6.86 -18.17
C HIS A 389 23.41 -5.95 -19.17
N ASN A 390 22.18 -6.32 -19.55
CA ASN A 390 21.39 -5.48 -20.43
C ASN A 390 20.96 -4.20 -19.68
N ARG A 391 21.21 -3.03 -20.27
CA ARG A 391 20.92 -1.73 -19.67
C ARG A 391 19.49 -1.24 -19.94
N ASP A 392 18.75 -1.91 -20.81
CA ASP A 392 17.39 -1.51 -21.15
C ASP A 392 16.43 -1.79 -19.97
N ALA A 393 15.89 -0.71 -19.40
CA ALA A 393 14.93 -0.78 -18.30
C ALA A 393 13.62 -1.46 -18.73
N ALA A 394 13.15 -1.22 -19.96
CA ALA A 394 11.89 -1.77 -20.45
C ALA A 394 11.91 -3.32 -20.49
N LEU A 395 13.06 -3.90 -20.83
CA LEU A 395 13.23 -5.35 -20.85
C LEU A 395 13.30 -5.95 -19.43
N ARG A 396 13.95 -5.29 -18.47
CA ARG A 396 14.03 -5.76 -17.07
C ARG A 396 12.66 -5.82 -16.40
N ILE A 397 11.74 -4.97 -16.83
CA ILE A 397 10.36 -4.95 -16.32
C ILE A 397 9.56 -6.16 -16.83
N ARG A 398 9.74 -6.50 -18.11
CA ARG A 398 9.05 -7.64 -18.74
C ARG A 398 9.62 -8.99 -18.28
N TYR A 399 10.92 -9.03 -17.99
CA TYR A 399 11.65 -10.20 -17.52
C TYR A 399 12.14 -9.96 -16.09
N PRO A 400 11.35 -10.30 -15.06
CA PRO A 400 11.64 -9.89 -13.67
C PRO A 400 12.86 -10.57 -13.06
N LEU A 401 13.32 -11.70 -13.64
CA LEU A 401 14.42 -12.50 -13.11
C LEU A 401 15.72 -12.23 -13.85
N ARG A 402 16.80 -12.06 -13.10
CA ARG A 402 18.17 -12.04 -13.61
C ARG A 402 18.72 -13.46 -13.80
N ALA A 403 18.39 -14.36 -12.87
CA ALA A 403 18.77 -15.76 -12.93
C ALA A 403 17.70 -16.62 -12.25
N SER A 404 17.59 -17.88 -12.66
CA SER A 404 16.61 -18.82 -12.15
C SER A 404 17.13 -20.25 -12.21
N ARG A 405 16.92 -21.02 -11.14
CA ARG A 405 17.27 -22.45 -11.10
C ARG A 405 16.14 -23.26 -10.49
N VAL A 406 15.85 -24.42 -11.07
CA VAL A 406 14.95 -25.43 -10.49
C VAL A 406 15.72 -26.69 -10.16
N SER A 407 15.41 -27.29 -9.02
CA SER A 407 15.81 -28.67 -8.72
C SER A 407 14.60 -29.49 -8.27
N VAL A 408 14.44 -30.67 -8.87
CA VAL A 408 13.36 -31.61 -8.54
C VAL A 408 13.98 -32.88 -7.98
N ARG A 409 13.45 -33.37 -6.86
CA ARG A 409 13.92 -34.60 -6.21
C ARG A 409 12.74 -35.43 -5.74
N GLU A 410 12.81 -36.74 -5.92
CA GLU A 410 11.85 -37.65 -5.31
C GLU A 410 12.10 -37.75 -3.80
N ILE A 411 11.03 -37.73 -3.00
CA ILE A 411 11.13 -37.83 -1.55
C ILE A 411 11.41 -39.27 -1.17
N ALA A 412 12.52 -39.49 -0.47
CA ALA A 412 12.93 -40.81 -0.02
C ALA A 412 11.81 -41.49 0.79
N GLY A 413 11.47 -42.73 0.42
CA GLY A 413 10.45 -43.53 1.09
C GLY A 413 9.01 -43.26 0.64
N ARG A 414 8.76 -42.33 -0.31
CA ARG A 414 7.42 -42.07 -0.86
C ARG A 414 7.48 -41.97 -2.40
N PRO A 415 7.40 -43.10 -3.12
CA PRO A 415 7.50 -43.09 -4.58
C PRO A 415 6.36 -42.28 -5.20
N GLY A 416 6.68 -41.46 -6.20
CA GLY A 416 5.73 -40.56 -6.87
C GLY A 416 5.48 -39.22 -6.13
N LEU A 417 6.11 -38.99 -4.98
CA LEU A 417 6.09 -37.68 -4.31
C LEU A 417 7.39 -36.92 -4.63
N TYR A 418 7.26 -35.75 -5.25
CA TYR A 418 8.40 -34.93 -5.64
C TYR A 418 8.46 -33.64 -4.81
N SER A 419 9.67 -33.26 -4.44
CA SER A 419 10.00 -31.94 -3.89
C SER A 419 10.65 -31.10 -4.99
N CYS A 420 10.16 -29.87 -5.14
CA CYS A 420 10.66 -28.92 -6.12
C CYS A 420 11.18 -27.67 -5.38
N MET A 421 12.43 -27.31 -5.62
CA MET A 421 13.05 -26.11 -5.07
C MET A 421 13.37 -25.14 -6.21
N LEU A 422 12.80 -23.94 -6.15
CA LEU A 422 13.02 -22.86 -7.11
C LEU A 422 13.88 -21.79 -6.47
N GLU A 423 15.01 -21.48 -7.08
CA GLU A 423 15.88 -20.37 -6.71
C GLU A 423 15.67 -19.26 -7.73
N LEU A 424 15.07 -18.15 -7.29
CA LEU A 424 14.71 -17.01 -8.15
C LEU A 424 15.55 -15.80 -7.76
N GLN A 425 16.36 -15.30 -8.68
CA GLN A 425 17.16 -14.09 -8.47
C GLN A 425 16.53 -12.92 -9.23
N PRO A 426 15.89 -11.94 -8.56
CA PRO A 426 15.29 -10.78 -9.23
C PRO A 426 16.35 -9.76 -9.68
N HIS A 427 15.93 -8.81 -10.51
CA HIS A 427 16.68 -7.57 -10.71
C HIS A 427 16.60 -6.70 -9.46
N LEU A 428 17.77 -6.39 -8.88
CA LEU A 428 17.85 -5.54 -7.68
C LEU A 428 17.62 -4.07 -8.05
N HIS A 429 16.77 -3.41 -7.28
CA HIS A 429 16.56 -1.97 -7.32
C HIS A 429 17.53 -1.26 -6.36
N LEU A 430 17.88 -0.02 -6.68
CA LEU A 430 18.72 0.80 -5.81
C LEU A 430 17.84 1.42 -4.73
N ASP A 431 17.93 0.89 -3.51
CA ASP A 431 17.10 1.38 -2.39
C ASP A 431 17.81 2.44 -1.53
N LYS A 432 19.13 2.31 -1.33
CA LYS A 432 19.92 3.22 -0.49
C LYS A 432 21.27 3.53 -1.12
N LEU A 433 21.61 4.82 -1.18
CA LEU A 433 22.94 5.30 -1.56
C LEU A 433 23.52 6.10 -0.40
N HIS A 434 24.63 5.64 0.17
CA HIS A 434 25.42 6.40 1.12
C HIS A 434 26.66 6.93 0.42
N ALA A 435 26.71 8.23 0.15
CA ALA A 435 27.87 8.90 -0.43
C ALA A 435 28.63 9.68 0.66
N THR A 436 29.92 9.37 0.85
CA THR A 436 30.82 10.17 1.69
C THR A 436 31.73 10.98 0.80
N PHE A 437 31.61 12.30 0.83
CA PHE A 437 32.49 13.20 0.10
C PHE A 437 33.76 13.44 0.91
N ARG A 438 34.92 13.16 0.32
CA ARG A 438 36.22 13.56 0.88
C ARG A 438 36.87 14.55 -0.08
N LEU A 439 37.07 15.78 0.38
CA LEU A 439 37.91 16.76 -0.32
C LEU A 439 39.37 16.44 -0.01
N LEU A 440 40.13 16.13 -1.06
CA LEU A 440 41.56 15.87 -0.99
C LEU A 440 42.29 17.05 -1.64
N ILE A 441 43.32 17.58 -0.97
CA ILE A 441 44.23 18.57 -1.51
C ILE A 441 45.51 17.79 -1.87
N ASP A 442 45.73 17.60 -3.17
CA ASP A 442 46.88 16.95 -3.82
C ASP A 442 47.24 15.49 -3.46
N GLU A 443 47.39 14.68 -4.52
CA GLU A 443 48.13 13.40 -4.66
C GLU A 443 47.96 12.26 -3.63
N THR A 444 46.79 12.07 -3.03
CA THR A 444 46.50 10.84 -2.27
C THR A 444 45.21 10.13 -2.71
N LEU A 445 45.07 9.93 -4.03
CA LEU A 445 44.23 8.82 -4.52
C LEU A 445 45.02 7.52 -4.33
N PRO A 446 44.59 6.58 -3.46
CA PRO A 446 45.27 5.30 -3.34
C PRO A 446 45.26 4.58 -4.70
N ALA A 447 46.41 4.04 -5.10
CA ALA A 447 46.70 3.49 -6.43
C ALA A 447 45.83 2.28 -6.86
N THR A 448 44.84 1.87 -6.06
CA THR A 448 43.92 0.76 -6.38
C THR A 448 42.81 1.13 -7.37
N ALA A 449 42.70 2.39 -7.79
CA ALA A 449 41.76 2.84 -8.82
C ALA A 449 42.34 2.85 -10.26
N ARG A 450 43.48 2.18 -10.50
CA ARG A 450 44.01 1.93 -11.85
C ARG A 450 43.94 0.45 -12.17
N VAL A 451 42.79 -0.03 -12.64
CA VAL A 451 42.73 -1.30 -13.37
C VAL A 451 42.01 -1.08 -14.70
N ALA A 452 42.87 -1.00 -15.72
CA ALA A 452 42.70 -1.46 -17.11
C ALA A 452 41.64 -0.78 -17.99
N GLU A 453 42.02 0.38 -18.52
CA GLU A 453 41.84 0.59 -19.96
C GLU A 453 42.68 -0.43 -20.74
N GLY A 454 42.08 -1.05 -21.74
CA GLY A 454 42.77 -1.89 -22.71
C GLY A 454 41.77 -2.59 -23.63
N TYR A 455 41.43 -1.95 -24.75
CA TYR A 455 41.86 -2.43 -26.07
C TYR A 455 41.45 -1.43 -27.18
N SER A 456 42.48 -1.05 -27.93
CA SER A 456 42.55 -0.39 -29.23
C SER A 456 41.51 -0.81 -30.28
N ALA A 457 40.93 0.14 -31.01
CA ALA A 457 41.36 0.60 -32.33
C ALA A 457 40.34 1.61 -32.89
#